data_AF-A0A5Q3G4J6-F1
#
_entry.id   AF-A0A5Q3G4J6-F1
#
_cell.length_a   1.000
_cell.length_b   1.000
_cell.length_c   1.000
_cell.angle_alpha   90.00
_cell.angle_beta   90.00
_cell.angle_gamma   90.00
#
_symmetry.space_group_name_H-M   'P 1'
#
loop_
_entity.id
_entity.type
_entity.pdbx_description
1 polymer ?
#
loop_
_entity_poly.entity_id
_entity_poly.type
_entity_poly.pdbx_seq_one_letter_code
_entity_poly.pdbx_strand_id
1 'polypeptide(L)'
;MAATKTEIALELVRTRSDISSTEKEINDIKWAIIQVQTQQSAAQAIVTGNYPHDRIVVAQQQVAEFIDKENELYRQQNRSRAELQRLKAKETRLQHQLQANMAQEMCPHEAK
;
A
#
# COMPACT_ATOMS: atom_id res chain seq x y z
N MET A 1 -4.73 13.47 -29.17
CA MET A 1 -4.80 12.14 -29.82
C MET A 1 -5.40 11.18 -28.82
N ALA A 2 -6.46 10.45 -29.17
CA ALA A 2 -7.02 9.43 -28.30
C ALA A 2 -6.03 8.25 -28.20
N ALA A 3 -5.82 7.72 -27.00
CA ALA A 3 -5.01 6.51 -26.83
C ALA A 3 -5.68 5.33 -27.54
N THR A 4 -4.87 4.52 -28.22
CA THR A 4 -5.34 3.34 -28.94
C THR A 4 -5.81 2.25 -27.98
N LYS A 5 -6.70 1.37 -28.43
CA LYS A 5 -7.20 0.21 -27.66
C LYS A 5 -6.07 -0.63 -27.06
N THR A 6 -5.01 -0.87 -27.85
CA THR A 6 -3.83 -1.63 -27.43
C THR A 6 -3.05 -0.90 -26.32
N GLU A 7 -2.88 0.42 -26.43
CA GLU A 7 -2.22 1.22 -25.38
C GLU A 7 -3.00 1.18 -24.07
N ILE A 8 -4.33 1.33 -24.13
CA ILE A 8 -5.20 1.25 -22.94
C ILE A 8 -5.12 -0.14 -22.31
N ALA A 9 -5.14 -1.21 -23.11
CA ALA A 9 -5.02 -2.58 -22.62
C ALA A 9 -3.65 -2.85 -21.95
N LEU A 10 -2.56 -2.35 -22.54
CA LEU A 10 -1.23 -2.46 -21.93
C LEU A 10 -1.14 -1.67 -20.62
N GLU A 11 -1.71 -0.47 -20.58
CA GLU A 11 -1.72 0.34 -19.36
C GLU A 11 -2.60 -0.28 -18.26
N LEU A 12 -3.68 -0.98 -18.62
CA LEU A 12 -4.45 -1.78 -17.67
C LEU A 12 -3.62 -2.90 -17.04
N VAL A 13 -2.87 -3.65 -17.85
CA VAL A 13 -1.99 -4.72 -17.34
C VAL A 13 -0.96 -4.15 -16.37
N ARG A 14 -0.31 -3.04 -16.72
CA ARG A 14 0.65 -2.35 -15.84
C ARG A 14 -0.02 -1.89 -14.55
N THR A 15 -1.16 -1.21 -14.64
CA THR A 15 -1.90 -0.71 -13.47
C THR A 15 -2.30 -1.84 -12.54
N ARG A 16 -2.73 -3.00 -13.06
CA ARG A 16 -3.04 -4.20 -12.25
C ARG A 16 -1.81 -4.79 -11.57
N SER A 17 -0.66 -4.79 -12.24
CA SER A 17 0.60 -5.18 -11.63
C SER A 17 0.96 -4.25 -10.46
N ASP A 18 0.85 -2.94 -10.67
CA ASP A 18 1.13 -1.94 -9.64
C ASP A 18 0.18 -2.08 -8.43
N ILE A 19 -1.10 -2.36 -8.67
CA ILE A 19 -2.09 -2.68 -7.63
C ILE A 19 -1.61 -3.88 -6.80
N SER A 20 -1.25 -4.99 -7.46
CA SER A 20 -0.80 -6.21 -6.78
C SER A 20 0.47 -5.96 -5.95
N SER A 21 1.44 -5.23 -6.50
CA SER A 21 2.66 -4.84 -5.78
C SER A 21 2.35 -3.98 -4.56
N THR A 22 1.44 -3.01 -4.69
CA THR A 22 1.04 -2.12 -3.59
C THR A 22 0.26 -2.87 -2.50
N GLU A 23 -0.60 -3.82 -2.88
CA GLU A 23 -1.31 -4.69 -1.92
C GLU A 23 -0.33 -5.57 -1.13
N LYS A 24 0.71 -6.10 -1.80
CA LYS A 24 1.80 -6.81 -1.14
C LYS A 24 2.56 -5.89 -0.18
N GLU A 25 2.95 -4.69 -0.60
CA GLU A 25 3.66 -3.73 0.28
C GLU A 25 2.83 -3.41 1.54
N ILE A 26 1.53 -3.16 1.39
CA ILE A 26 0.63 -2.93 2.54
C ILE A 26 0.66 -4.12 3.50
N ASN A 27 0.68 -5.34 2.97
CA ASN A 27 0.72 -6.56 3.78
C ASN A 27 2.07 -6.72 4.49
N ASP A 28 3.17 -6.46 3.80
CA ASP A 28 4.52 -6.52 4.39
C ASP A 28 4.65 -5.47 5.52
N ILE A 29 4.12 -4.26 5.33
CA ILE A 29 4.07 -3.22 6.37
C ILE A 29 3.24 -3.68 7.57
N LYS A 30 2.10 -4.37 7.36
CA LYS A 30 1.30 -4.92 8.49
C LYS A 30 2.13 -5.89 9.33
N TRP A 31 2.88 -6.78 8.70
CA TRP A 31 3.77 -7.71 9.42
C TRP A 31 4.87 -6.97 10.17
N ALA A 32 5.47 -5.94 9.57
CA ALA A 32 6.46 -5.11 10.23
C ALA A 32 5.91 -4.40 11.48
N ILE A 33 4.66 -3.90 11.42
CA ILE A 33 3.98 -3.29 12.58
C ILE A 33 3.83 -4.32 13.71
N ILE A 34 3.30 -5.51 13.40
CA ILE A 34 3.14 -6.60 14.39
C ILE A 34 4.49 -6.96 15.04
N GLN A 35 5.55 -7.03 14.25
CA GLN A 35 6.89 -7.31 14.75
C GLN A 35 7.37 -6.23 15.73
N VAL A 36 7.20 -4.94 15.38
CA VAL A 36 7.59 -3.82 16.25
C VAL A 36 6.78 -3.80 17.54
N GLN A 37 5.46 -4.03 17.48
CA GLN A 37 4.60 -4.14 18.66
C GLN A 37 5.04 -5.28 19.59
N THR A 38 5.47 -6.40 19.02
CA THR A 38 6.01 -7.53 19.79
C THR A 38 7.31 -7.14 20.50
N GLN A 39 8.23 -6.46 19.80
CA GLN A 39 9.49 -5.98 20.38
C GLN A 39 9.26 -4.94 21.48
N GLN A 40 8.33 -4.02 21.27
CA GLN A 40 7.92 -3.04 22.27
C GLN A 40 7.36 -3.71 23.52
N SER A 41 6.52 -4.74 23.36
CA SER A 41 5.96 -5.49 24.49
C SER A 41 7.06 -6.18 25.31
N ALA A 42 8.07 -6.75 24.63
CA ALA A 42 9.22 -7.36 25.29
C ALA A 42 10.06 -6.32 26.06
N ALA A 43 10.33 -5.15 25.47
CA ALA A 43 11.04 -4.07 26.14
C ALA A 43 10.24 -3.52 27.34
N GLN A 44 8.93 -3.34 27.20
CA GLN A 44 8.04 -2.89 28.27
C GLN A 44 8.05 -3.85 29.47
N ALA A 45 8.10 -5.17 29.22
CA ALA A 45 8.19 -6.17 30.28
C ALA A 45 9.50 -6.06 31.09
N ILE A 46 10.60 -5.61 30.47
CA ILE A 46 11.85 -5.32 31.17
C ILE A 46 11.69 -4.06 32.04
N VAL A 47 11.07 -3.01 31.48
CA VAL A 47 10.85 -1.73 32.19
C VAL A 47 10.02 -1.92 33.46
N THR A 48 8.97 -2.75 33.40
CA THR A 48 8.07 -3.00 34.54
C THR A 48 8.51 -4.16 35.43
N GLY A 49 9.54 -4.90 35.03
CA GLY A 49 10.04 -6.07 35.73
C GLY A 49 11.06 -5.74 36.82
N ASN A 50 11.50 -6.77 37.52
CA ASN A 50 12.57 -6.66 38.52
C ASN A 50 13.94 -6.85 37.85
N TYR A 51 14.35 -5.89 37.02
CA TYR A 51 15.64 -5.89 36.34
C TYR A 51 16.59 -4.84 36.93
N PRO A 52 17.91 -5.02 36.76
CA PRO A 52 18.90 -3.98 37.06
C PRO A 52 18.59 -2.65 36.36
N HIS A 53 18.91 -1.54 37.02
CA HIS A 53 18.56 -0.20 36.56
C HIS A 53 19.10 0.14 35.17
N ASP A 54 20.33 -0.27 34.86
CA ASP A 54 20.95 -0.12 33.54
C ASP A 54 20.12 -0.79 32.44
N ARG A 55 19.59 -1.99 32.68
CA ARG A 55 18.73 -2.70 31.73
C ARG A 55 17.37 -2.01 31.56
N ILE A 56 16.82 -1.46 32.64
CA ILE A 56 15.57 -0.69 32.58
C ILE A 56 15.76 0.55 31.72
N VAL A 57 16.85 1.31 31.91
CA VAL A 57 17.15 2.51 31.12
C VAL A 57 17.27 2.17 29.62
N VAL A 58 17.99 1.10 29.28
CA VAL A 58 18.10 0.64 27.88
C VAL A 58 16.73 0.25 27.33
N ALA A 59 15.91 -0.47 28.09
CA ALA A 59 14.59 -0.88 27.65
C ALA A 59 13.63 0.32 27.46
N GLN A 60 13.72 1.36 28.30
CA GLN A 60 12.96 2.60 28.12
C GLN A 60 13.31 3.29 26.80
N GLN A 61 14.61 3.37 26.49
CA GLN A 61 15.09 3.93 25.22
C GLN A 61 14.57 3.10 24.03
N GLN A 62 14.62 1.77 24.12
CA GLN A 62 14.09 0.88 23.08
C GLN A 62 12.58 1.06 22.87
N VAL A 63 11.80 1.22 23.95
CA VAL A 63 10.35 1.48 23.83
C VAL A 63 10.10 2.76 23.05
N ALA A 64 10.83 3.85 23.34
CA ALA A 64 10.70 5.10 22.61
C ALA A 64 11.02 4.93 21.10
N GLU A 65 12.11 4.24 20.78
CA GLU A 65 12.50 3.95 19.39
C GLU A 65 11.46 3.08 18.65
N PHE A 66 10.86 2.11 19.33
CA PHE A 66 9.81 1.28 18.74
C PHE A 66 8.52 2.07 18.48
N ILE A 67 8.15 3.00 19.36
CA ILE A 67 7.01 3.91 19.14
C ILE A 67 7.24 4.76 17.89
N ASP A 68 8.43 5.35 17.74
CA ASP A 68 8.76 6.15 16.55
C ASP A 68 8.72 5.33 15.27
N LYS A 69 9.27 4.10 15.32
CA LYS A 69 9.26 3.17 14.18
C LYS A 69 7.85 2.73 13.81
N GLU A 70 7.01 2.41 14.79
CA GLU A 70 5.61 2.04 14.59
C GLU A 70 4.83 3.18 13.92
N ASN A 71 5.02 4.41 14.42
CA ASN A 71 4.39 5.60 13.84
C ASN A 71 4.78 5.81 12.37
N GLU A 72 6.06 5.61 12.02
CA GLU A 72 6.49 5.73 10.63
C GLU A 72 5.91 4.63 9.74
N LEU A 73 5.82 3.39 10.24
CA LEU A 73 5.18 2.30 9.51
C LEU A 73 3.69 2.57 9.27
N TYR A 74 2.96 3.13 10.24
CA TYR A 74 1.58 3.54 10.04
C TYR A 74 1.44 4.64 8.98
N ARG A 75 2.34 5.64 8.98
CA ARG A 75 2.36 6.67 7.94
C ARG A 75 2.63 6.06 6.56
N GLN A 76 3.59 5.14 6.46
CA GLN A 76 3.88 4.43 5.21
C GLN A 76 2.66 3.63 4.73
N GLN A 77 2.01 2.87 5.63
CA GLN A 77 0.80 2.13 5.30
C GLN A 77 -0.31 3.04 4.76
N ASN A 78 -0.50 4.21 5.37
CA ASN A 78 -1.50 5.18 4.92
C ASN A 78 -1.17 5.73 3.52
N ARG A 79 0.11 6.02 3.24
CA ARG A 79 0.57 6.42 1.90
C ARG A 79 0.30 5.32 0.86
N SER A 80 0.68 4.07 1.13
CA SER A 80 0.45 2.96 0.20
C SER A 80 -1.05 2.68 0.00
N ARG A 81 -1.89 2.87 1.03
CA ARG A 81 -3.36 2.77 0.88
C ARG A 81 -3.94 3.86 -0.02
N ALA A 82 -3.46 5.09 0.12
CA ALA A 82 -3.87 6.19 -0.76
C ALA A 82 -3.45 5.92 -2.22
N GLU A 83 -2.24 5.39 -2.42
CA GLU A 83 -1.78 5.00 -3.76
C GLU A 83 -2.63 3.86 -4.34
N LEU A 84 -2.95 2.84 -3.54
CA LEU A 84 -3.83 1.75 -3.96
C LEU A 84 -5.20 2.26 -4.41
N GLN A 85 -5.79 3.21 -3.68
CA GLN A 85 -7.05 3.85 -4.08
C GLN A 85 -6.92 4.59 -5.42
N ARG A 86 -5.81 5.33 -5.61
CA ARG A 86 -5.52 6.03 -6.87
C ARG A 86 -5.40 5.05 -8.04
N LEU A 87 -4.68 3.95 -7.85
CA LEU A 87 -4.49 2.92 -8.86
C LEU A 87 -5.80 2.21 -9.21
N LYS A 88 -6.65 1.89 -8.22
CA LYS A 88 -7.98 1.30 -8.46
C LYS A 88 -8.89 2.25 -9.24
N ALA A 89 -8.89 3.54 -8.90
CA ALA A 89 -9.62 4.55 -9.68
C ALA A 89 -9.09 4.67 -11.12
N LYS A 90 -7.78 4.62 -11.31
CA LYS A 90 -7.14 4.60 -12.63
C LYS A 90 -7.57 3.36 -13.42
N GLU A 91 -7.57 2.18 -12.80
CA GLU A 91 -8.01 0.94 -13.43
C GLU A 91 -9.46 1.05 -13.92
N THR A 92 -10.39 1.48 -13.06
CA THR A 92 -11.80 1.67 -13.43
C THR A 92 -11.95 2.62 -14.62
N ARG A 93 -11.22 3.75 -14.61
CA ARG A 93 -11.24 4.71 -15.73
C ARG A 93 -10.76 4.08 -17.03
N LEU A 94 -9.65 3.34 -17.01
CA LEU A 94 -9.12 2.67 -18.19
C LEU A 94 -10.06 1.56 -18.70
N GLN A 95 -10.73 0.84 -17.80
CA GLN A 95 -11.74 -0.15 -18.17
C GLN A 95 -12.92 0.49 -18.92
N HIS A 96 -13.45 1.61 -18.41
CA HIS A 96 -14.51 2.36 -19.10
C HIS A 96 -14.06 2.88 -20.47
N GLN A 97 -12.84 3.40 -20.58
CA GLN A 97 -12.29 3.86 -21.86
C GLN A 97 -12.16 2.71 -22.87
N LEU A 98 -11.69 1.54 -22.41
CA LEU A 98 -11.57 0.36 -23.26
C LEU A 98 -12.94 -0.10 -23.77
N GLN A 99 -13.95 -0.14 -22.90
CA GLN A 99 -15.32 -0.49 -23.28
C GLN A 99 -15.92 0.49 -24.28
N ALA A 100 -15.72 1.80 -24.08
CA ALA A 100 -16.18 2.83 -25.01
C ALA A 100 -15.54 2.68 -26.39
N ASN A 101 -14.22 2.44 -26.44
CA ASN A 101 -13.52 2.19 -27.70
C ASN A 101 -14.04 0.93 -28.41
N MET A 102 -14.33 -0.14 -27.67
CA MET A 102 -14.91 -1.37 -28.24
C MET A 102 -16.34 -1.15 -28.76
N ALA A 103 -17.15 -0.34 -28.10
CA ALA A 103 -18.51 -0.03 -28.54
C ALA A 103 -18.53 0.81 -29.82
N GLN A 104 -17.58 1.75 -29.97
CA GLN A 104 -17.43 2.57 -31.18
C GLN A 104 -17.02 1.73 -32.40
N GLU A 105 -16.22 0.68 -32.22
CA GLU A 105 -15.86 -0.26 -33.29
C GLU A 105 -17.05 -1.13 -33.76
N MET A 106 -18.05 -1.35 -32.91
CA MET A 106 -19.22 -2.21 -33.20
C MET A 106 -20.41 -1.45 -33.82
N CYS A 107 -20.42 -0.12 -33.78
CA CYS A 107 -21.40 0.72 -34.46
C CYS A 107 -20.70 1.56 -35.55
N PRO A 108 -20.31 0.98 -36.69
CA PRO A 108 -19.96 1.78 -37.84
C PRO A 108 -21.24 2.51 -38.26
N HIS A 109 -21.27 3.84 -38.11
CA HIS A 109 -22.34 4.65 -38.66
C HIS A 109 -22.53 4.27 -40.14
N GLU A 110 -23.70 3.70 -40.46
CA GLU A 110 -24.24 3.70 -41.81
C GLU A 110 -24.49 5.15 -42.21
N ALA A 111 -23.45 5.80 -42.72
CA ALA A 111 -23.57 7.07 -43.41
C ALA A 111 -23.76 6.76 -44.91
N LYS A 112 -25.02 6.67 -45.33
CA LYS A 112 -25.45 6.93 -46.70
C LYS A 112 -26.75 7.71 -46.69
#